data_AF-K2ARN7-F1
#
_entry.id   AF-K2ARN7-F1
#
_cell.length_a   1.000
_cell.length_b   1.000
_cell.length_c   1.000
_cell.angle_alpha   90.00
_cell.angle_beta   90.00
_cell.angle_gamma   90.00
#
_symmetry.space_group_name_H-M   'P 1'
#
loop_
_entity.id
_entity.type
_entity.pdbx_description
1 polymer ?
#
loop_
_entity_poly.entity_id
_entity_poly.type
_entity_poly.pdbx_seq_one_letter_code
_entity_poly.pdbx_strand_id
1 'polypeptide(L)'
;MTTKKSSGFGAVIFIGVLVVLAYIFLRGGGGGSQDLNEYYSLLAQEGETSYDLIDTAYAAGTINYETSLIYKTYAAFGDDNLPAEYSSDVYAGDEANWVFAEIKQNFDTFSEETKAILEPFTLRPDDPGSYFNLQYQAGAY
;
A
#
# COMPACT_ATOMS: atom_id res chain seq x y z
N MET A 1 -1.65 34.58 -9.79
CA MET A 1 -2.52 33.70 -8.98
C MET A 1 -2.68 32.42 -9.79
N THR A 2 -2.26 31.24 -9.34
CA THR A 2 -2.47 30.66 -8.01
C THR A 2 -1.34 29.66 -7.70
N THR A 3 -0.94 29.62 -6.43
CA THR A 3 0.16 28.86 -5.84
C THR A 3 -0.11 27.34 -5.80
N LYS A 4 0.84 26.53 -6.27
CA LYS A 4 0.85 25.07 -6.04
C LYS A 4 1.31 24.81 -4.60
N LYS A 5 0.37 24.39 -3.74
CA LYS A 5 0.62 23.97 -2.35
C LYS A 5 1.32 22.61 -2.41
N SER A 6 2.62 22.57 -2.11
CA SER A 6 3.37 21.31 -1.95
C SER A 6 2.98 20.65 -0.62
N SER A 7 2.48 19.44 -0.69
CA SER A 7 2.06 18.61 0.44
C SER A 7 3.28 17.96 1.11
N GLY A 8 3.85 18.67 2.09
CA GLY A 8 4.16 18.22 3.45
C GLY A 8 4.95 16.94 3.78
N PHE A 9 4.88 15.83 3.04
CA PHE A 9 5.41 14.55 3.55
C PHE A 9 6.90 14.32 3.23
N GLY A 10 7.37 14.71 2.04
CA GLY A 10 8.79 14.61 1.69
C GLY A 10 9.72 15.54 2.49
N ALA A 11 9.19 16.61 3.08
CA ALA A 11 9.97 17.58 3.84
C ALA A 11 10.38 17.06 5.22
N VAL A 12 9.55 16.25 5.88
CA VAL A 12 9.83 15.75 7.24
C VAL A 12 10.99 14.74 7.22
N ILE A 13 11.01 13.87 6.21
CA ILE A 13 12.08 12.87 6.00
C ILE A 13 13.41 13.57 5.69
N PHE A 14 13.40 14.59 4.83
CA PHE A 14 14.61 15.34 4.47
C PHE A 14 15.17 16.17 5.63
N ILE A 15 14.30 16.76 6.47
CA ILE A 15 14.70 17.55 7.64
C ILE A 15 15.32 16.64 8.71
N GLY A 16 14.77 15.45 8.96
CA GLY A 16 15.33 14.49 9.91
C GLY A 16 16.76 14.08 9.56
N VAL A 17 16.99 13.72 8.29
CA VAL A 17 18.33 13.34 7.78
C VAL A 17 19.32 14.52 7.88
N LEU A 18 18.91 15.74 7.53
CA LEU A 18 19.77 16.92 7.60
C LEU A 18 20.13 17.33 9.04
N VAL A 19 19.21 17.19 10.00
CA VAL A 19 19.46 17.51 11.42
C VAL A 19 20.49 16.55 12.02
N VAL A 20 20.42 15.26 11.69
CA VAL A 20 21.38 14.24 12.15
C VAL A 20 22.75 14.46 11.51
N LEU A 21 22.81 14.74 10.20
CA LEU A 21 24.07 15.07 9.51
C LEU A 21 24.71 16.35 10.05
N ALA A 22 23.92 17.38 10.33
CA ALA A 22 24.40 18.62 10.95
C ALA A 22 24.89 18.40 12.40
N TYR A 23 24.21 17.55 13.17
CA TYR A 23 24.64 17.19 14.53
C TYR A 23 26.00 16.46 14.53
N ILE A 24 26.21 15.55 13.58
CA ILE A 24 27.48 14.83 13.41
C ILE A 24 28.61 15.78 12.98
N PHE A 25 28.32 16.71 12.06
CA PHE A 25 29.30 17.67 11.55
C PHE A 25 29.73 18.69 12.61
N LEU A 26 28.84 19.06 13.54
CA LEU A 26 29.12 20.03 14.60
C LEU A 26 29.90 19.47 15.80
N ARG A 27 29.94 18.15 16.01
CA ARG A 27 30.54 17.55 17.23
C ARG A 27 31.91 16.88 17.07
N GLY A 28 32.52 16.89 15.88
CA GLY A 28 33.83 16.28 15.65
C GLY A 28 33.78 14.75 15.73
N GLY A 29 33.34 14.13 14.64
CA GLY A 29 33.00 12.71 14.55
C GLY A 29 34.17 11.75 14.85
N GLY A 30 34.01 11.01 15.95
CA GLY A 30 34.80 9.82 16.27
C GLY A 30 33.92 8.84 17.04
N GLY A 31 33.21 7.96 16.34
CA GLY A 31 32.46 6.84 16.92
C GLY A 31 31.06 6.66 16.33
N GLY A 32 30.81 5.48 15.75
CA GLY A 32 29.45 4.98 15.56
C GLY A 32 28.94 4.79 14.13
N SER A 33 29.75 4.34 13.17
CA SER A 33 29.21 3.85 11.88
C SER A 33 28.36 2.56 12.05
N GLN A 34 28.52 1.84 13.16
CA GLN A 34 27.67 0.69 13.50
C GLN A 34 26.27 1.13 13.99
N ASP A 35 26.19 2.18 14.83
CA ASP A 35 24.92 2.67 15.39
C ASP A 35 24.01 3.30 14.32
N LEU A 36 24.61 3.94 13.30
CA LEU A 36 23.85 4.51 12.19
C LEU A 36 23.24 3.43 11.31
N ASN A 37 23.96 2.34 11.01
CA ASN A 37 23.40 1.24 10.24
C ASN A 37 22.29 0.51 10.99
N GLU A 38 22.35 0.40 12.32
CA GLU A 38 21.26 -0.16 13.14
C GLU A 38 20.04 0.79 13.17
N TYR A 39 20.24 2.11 13.29
CA TYR A 39 19.17 3.11 13.20
C TYR A 39 18.51 3.16 11.81
N TYR A 40 19.31 3.14 10.73
CA TYR A 40 18.80 3.05 9.36
C TYR A 40 18.22 1.67 9.04
N SER A 41 18.68 0.59 9.69
CA SER A 41 18.06 -0.74 9.56
C SER A 41 16.74 -0.82 10.32
N LEU A 42 16.57 -0.11 11.45
CA LEU A 42 15.29 0.02 12.15
C LEU A 42 14.27 0.84 11.37
N LEU A 43 14.71 1.85 10.61
CA LEU A 43 13.86 2.59 9.66
C LEU A 43 13.61 1.80 8.36
N ALA A 44 14.55 0.95 7.94
CA ALA A 44 14.39 0.04 6.80
C ALA A 44 13.67 -1.28 7.15
N GLN A 45 13.39 -1.51 8.44
CA GLN A 45 12.52 -2.59 8.93
C GLN A 45 11.02 -2.26 8.70
N GLU A 46 10.73 -1.18 7.97
CA GLU A 46 9.42 -0.89 7.38
C GLU A 46 9.54 -1.01 5.85
N GLY A 47 9.55 -2.25 5.33
CA GLY A 47 9.56 -2.50 3.88
C GLY A 47 8.29 -1.96 3.20
N GLU A 48 8.30 -1.87 1.86
CA GLU A 48 7.12 -1.44 1.12
C GLU A 48 5.96 -2.41 1.36
N THR A 49 4.78 -1.88 1.68
CA THR A 49 3.56 -2.66 1.78
C THR A 49 3.10 -3.10 0.39
N SER A 50 2.21 -4.08 0.30
CA SER A 50 1.58 -4.43 -0.98
C SER A 50 0.91 -3.20 -1.62
N TYR A 51 0.37 -2.30 -0.81
CA TYR A 51 -0.28 -1.07 -1.26
C TYR A 51 0.73 -0.11 -1.89
N ASP A 52 1.90 0.08 -1.28
CA ASP A 52 2.98 0.93 -1.81
C ASP A 52 3.50 0.40 -3.15
N LEU A 53 3.69 -0.92 -3.26
CA LEU A 53 4.13 -1.58 -4.49
C LEU A 53 3.12 -1.37 -5.63
N ILE A 54 1.83 -1.53 -5.33
CA ILE A 54 0.73 -1.34 -6.28
C ILE A 54 0.60 0.14 -6.69
N ASP A 55 0.68 1.06 -5.74
CA ASP A 55 0.59 2.50 -6.01
C ASP A 55 1.77 2.99 -6.85
N THR A 56 2.97 2.47 -6.59
CA THR A 56 4.15 2.75 -7.41
C THR A 56 3.96 2.25 -8.84
N ALA A 57 3.42 1.04 -9.01
CA ALA A 57 3.15 0.49 -10.34
C ALA A 57 2.07 1.25 -11.10
N TYR A 58 1.02 1.71 -10.41
CA TYR A 58 -0.01 2.56 -10.99
C TYR A 58 0.55 3.93 -11.39
N ALA A 59 1.32 4.58 -10.51
CA ALA A 59 1.95 5.87 -10.79
C ALA A 59 2.95 5.80 -11.96
N ALA A 60 3.63 4.65 -12.13
CA ALA A 60 4.48 4.38 -13.28
C ALA A 60 3.71 4.07 -14.58
N GLY A 61 2.40 3.83 -14.50
CA GLY A 61 1.56 3.44 -15.63
C GLY A 61 1.75 1.98 -16.06
N THR A 62 2.40 1.15 -15.24
CA THR A 62 2.58 -0.29 -15.46
C THR A 62 1.25 -1.03 -15.36
N ILE A 63 0.40 -0.60 -14.42
CA ILE A 63 -0.97 -1.09 -14.26
C ILE A 63 -1.94 0.09 -14.35
N ASN A 64 -3.18 -0.17 -14.75
CA ASN A 64 -4.21 0.85 -14.79
C ASN A 64 -4.92 0.99 -13.43
N TYR A 65 -5.81 1.99 -13.33
CA TYR A 65 -6.52 2.31 -12.10
C TYR A 65 -7.44 1.18 -11.59
N GLU A 66 -8.21 0.54 -12.47
CA GLU A 66 -9.07 -0.58 -12.06
C GLU A 66 -8.23 -1.78 -11.58
N THR A 67 -7.11 -2.06 -12.25
CA THR A 67 -6.16 -3.11 -11.86
C THR A 67 -5.55 -2.82 -10.49
N SER A 68 -5.21 -1.57 -10.18
CA SER A 68 -4.64 -1.23 -8.87
C SER A 68 -5.65 -1.45 -7.74
N LEU A 69 -6.92 -1.14 -7.94
CA LEU A 69 -7.98 -1.42 -6.96
C LEU A 69 -8.22 -2.92 -6.77
N ILE A 70 -8.20 -3.70 -7.85
CA ILE A 70 -8.31 -5.17 -7.78
C ILE A 70 -7.14 -5.74 -6.96
N TYR A 71 -5.90 -5.36 -7.26
CA TYR A 71 -4.75 -5.88 -6.52
C TYR A 71 -4.72 -5.43 -5.06
N LYS A 72 -5.12 -4.20 -4.75
CA LYS A 72 -5.26 -3.77 -3.34
C LYS A 72 -6.33 -4.57 -2.60
N THR A 73 -7.42 -4.93 -3.29
CA THR A 73 -8.46 -5.81 -2.75
C THR A 73 -7.90 -7.19 -2.46
N TYR A 74 -7.16 -7.80 -3.40
CA TYR A 74 -6.50 -9.08 -3.18
C TYR A 74 -5.53 -9.04 -2.00
N ALA A 75 -4.71 -7.99 -1.90
CA ALA A 75 -3.82 -7.79 -0.76
C ALA A 75 -4.58 -7.66 0.57
N ALA A 76 -5.75 -7.00 0.60
CA ALA A 76 -6.57 -6.88 1.82
C ALA A 76 -7.14 -8.22 2.30
N PHE A 77 -7.46 -9.12 1.37
CA PHE A 77 -8.05 -10.42 1.67
C PHE A 77 -7.03 -11.57 1.72
N GLY A 78 -5.76 -11.31 1.38
CA GLY A 78 -4.75 -12.35 1.20
C GLY A 78 -5.09 -13.33 0.08
N ASP A 79 -5.66 -12.82 -1.02
CA ASP A 79 -6.07 -13.63 -2.18
C ASP A 79 -4.84 -14.03 -3.02
N ASP A 80 -4.73 -15.31 -3.34
CA ASP A 80 -3.63 -15.92 -4.12
C ASP A 80 -3.53 -15.39 -5.57
N ASN A 81 -4.55 -14.69 -6.07
CA ASN A 81 -4.52 -14.04 -7.37
C ASN A 81 -3.67 -12.75 -7.39
N LEU A 82 -3.17 -12.28 -6.25
CA LEU A 82 -2.21 -11.18 -6.20
C LEU A 82 -0.89 -11.59 -6.85
N PRO A 83 -0.41 -10.90 -7.90
CA PRO A 83 0.90 -11.19 -8.48
C PRO A 83 2.01 -11.05 -7.44
N ALA A 84 2.98 -11.97 -7.47
CA ALA A 84 4.03 -12.07 -6.45
C ALA A 84 4.87 -10.78 -6.34
N GLU A 85 5.02 -10.01 -7.42
CA GLU A 85 5.72 -8.72 -7.42
C GLU A 85 5.00 -7.61 -6.62
N TYR A 86 3.72 -7.80 -6.32
CA TYR A 86 2.90 -6.89 -5.53
C TYR A 86 2.55 -7.44 -4.15
N SER A 87 3.04 -8.63 -3.81
CA SER A 87 2.83 -9.28 -2.52
C SER A 87 3.94 -8.88 -1.55
N SER A 88 3.56 -8.36 -0.39
CA SER A 88 4.46 -8.03 0.71
C SER A 88 3.95 -8.60 2.03
N ASP A 89 4.87 -9.06 2.86
CA ASP A 89 4.59 -9.47 4.25
C ASP A 89 4.44 -8.27 5.19
N VAL A 90 4.70 -7.05 4.70
CA VAL A 90 4.58 -5.83 5.51
C VAL A 90 3.12 -5.39 5.59
N TYR A 91 2.64 -5.24 6.84
CA TYR A 91 1.25 -4.90 7.13
C TYR A 91 0.88 -3.48 6.66
N ALA A 92 -0.13 -3.40 5.77
CA ALA A 92 -0.64 -2.17 5.19
C ALA A 92 -1.68 -1.43 6.06
N GLY A 93 -1.49 -1.45 7.38
CA GLY A 93 -2.12 -0.48 8.28
C GLY A 93 -3.63 -0.25 8.09
N ASP A 94 -3.98 1.02 7.95
CA ASP A 94 -5.33 1.53 7.69
C ASP A 94 -5.61 1.71 6.19
N GLU A 95 -4.60 1.54 5.32
CA GLU A 95 -4.70 1.68 3.86
C GLU A 95 -5.79 0.77 3.28
N ALA A 96 -5.98 -0.41 3.87
CA ALA A 96 -7.04 -1.35 3.51
C ALA A 96 -8.47 -0.81 3.75
N ASN A 97 -8.67 0.17 4.64
CA ASN A 97 -10.01 0.75 4.84
C ASN A 97 -10.39 1.73 3.72
N TRP A 98 -9.40 2.39 3.12
CA TRP A 98 -9.63 3.43 2.10
C TRP A 98 -9.97 2.84 0.74
N VAL A 99 -9.43 1.66 0.39
CA VAL A 99 -9.69 1.02 -0.92
C VAL A 99 -11.18 0.72 -1.11
N PHE A 100 -11.89 0.23 -0.09
CA PHE A 100 -13.32 -0.10 -0.22
C PHE A 100 -14.21 1.14 -0.33
N ALA A 101 -13.81 2.25 0.31
CA ALA A 101 -14.49 3.52 0.14
C ALA A 101 -14.37 4.03 -1.30
N GLU A 102 -13.17 3.91 -1.88
CA GLU A 102 -12.88 4.29 -3.26
C GLU A 102 -13.61 3.40 -4.28
N ILE A 103 -13.59 2.07 -4.08
CA ILE A 103 -14.36 1.12 -4.89
C ILE A 103 -15.85 1.48 -4.86
N LYS A 104 -16.43 1.67 -3.68
CA LYS A 104 -17.85 2.01 -3.54
C LYS A 104 -18.21 3.33 -4.22
N GLN A 105 -17.33 4.33 -4.13
CA GLN A 105 -17.57 5.64 -4.75
C GLN A 105 -17.57 5.57 -6.28
N ASN A 106 -16.74 4.70 -6.87
CA ASN A 106 -16.53 4.64 -8.31
C ASN A 106 -17.16 3.41 -8.96
N PHE A 107 -17.85 2.54 -8.21
CA PHE A 107 -18.30 1.24 -8.69
C PHE A 107 -19.09 1.30 -10.00
N ASP A 108 -19.99 2.27 -10.14
CA ASP A 108 -20.83 2.43 -11.33
C ASP A 108 -20.04 2.82 -12.59
N THR A 109 -18.84 3.39 -12.44
CA THR A 109 -17.98 3.86 -13.54
C THR A 109 -17.01 2.78 -14.04
N PHE A 110 -16.82 1.71 -13.27
CA PHE A 110 -15.92 0.62 -13.63
C PHE A 110 -16.44 -0.18 -14.83
N SER A 111 -15.51 -0.83 -15.52
CA SER A 111 -15.85 -1.85 -16.51
C SER A 111 -16.68 -2.98 -15.89
N GLU A 112 -17.49 -3.65 -16.72
CA GLU A 112 -18.29 -4.80 -16.27
C GLU A 112 -17.41 -5.96 -15.78
N GLU A 113 -16.21 -6.10 -16.34
CA GLU A 113 -15.21 -7.07 -15.88
C GLU A 113 -14.75 -6.76 -14.45
N THR A 114 -14.36 -5.51 -14.18
CA THR A 114 -13.93 -5.08 -12.84
C THR A 114 -15.05 -5.17 -11.82
N LYS A 115 -16.29 -4.83 -12.20
CA LYS A 115 -17.46 -5.03 -11.32
C LYS A 115 -17.62 -6.49 -10.94
N ALA A 116 -17.56 -7.40 -11.91
CA ALA A 116 -17.70 -8.84 -11.65
C ALA A 116 -16.59 -9.38 -10.72
N ILE A 117 -15.37 -8.84 -10.83
CA ILE A 117 -14.24 -9.21 -9.95
C ILE A 117 -14.45 -8.66 -8.54
N LEU A 118 -14.83 -7.39 -8.40
CA LEU A 118 -14.88 -6.71 -7.10
C LEU A 118 -16.18 -6.96 -6.32
N GLU A 119 -17.30 -7.25 -7.00
CA GLU A 119 -18.61 -7.42 -6.37
C GLU A 119 -18.59 -8.41 -5.19
N PRO A 120 -18.00 -9.63 -5.30
CA PRO A 120 -17.95 -10.57 -4.18
C PRO A 120 -17.28 -10.04 -2.92
N PHE A 121 -16.31 -9.14 -3.05
CA PHE A 121 -15.58 -8.53 -1.93
C PHE A 121 -16.38 -7.40 -1.24
N THR A 122 -17.42 -6.89 -1.89
CA THR A 122 -18.29 -5.84 -1.34
C THR A 122 -19.52 -6.39 -0.61
N LEU A 123 -19.81 -7.68 -0.79
CA LEU A 123 -20.94 -8.35 -0.16
C LEU A 123 -20.64 -8.69 1.31
N ARG A 124 -21.71 -8.87 2.09
CA ARG A 124 -21.56 -9.32 3.48
C ARG A 124 -21.05 -10.76 3.53
N PRO A 125 -20.29 -11.16 4.56
CA PRO A 125 -19.76 -12.53 4.64
C PRO A 125 -20.82 -13.64 4.55
N ASP A 126 -22.05 -13.40 5.03
CA ASP A 126 -23.16 -14.36 5.02
C ASP A 126 -23.92 -14.41 3.67
N ASP A 127 -23.64 -13.49 2.75
CA ASP A 127 -24.23 -13.53 1.40
C ASP A 127 -23.63 -14.71 0.60
N PRO A 128 -24.45 -15.55 -0.07
CA PRO A 128 -23.96 -16.68 -0.86
C PRO A 128 -22.99 -16.29 -2.00
N GLY A 129 -23.08 -15.06 -2.51
CA GLY A 129 -22.17 -14.53 -3.53
C GLY A 129 -20.90 -13.89 -2.96
N SER A 130 -20.76 -13.81 -1.64
CA SER A 130 -19.59 -13.19 -1.01
C SER A 130 -18.32 -13.98 -1.28
N TYR A 131 -17.19 -13.28 -1.31
CA TYR A 131 -15.87 -13.91 -1.41
C TYR A 131 -15.70 -15.08 -0.42
N PHE A 132 -16.10 -14.89 0.84
CA PHE A 132 -16.01 -15.92 1.87
C PHE A 132 -16.84 -17.18 1.55
N ASN A 133 -18.07 -17.02 1.08
CA ASN A 133 -18.93 -18.15 0.72
C ASN A 133 -18.43 -18.85 -0.55
N LEU A 134 -17.93 -18.10 -1.53
CA LEU A 134 -17.36 -18.68 -2.75
C LEU A 134 -16.13 -19.53 -2.44
N GLN A 135 -15.24 -19.04 -1.59
CA GLN A 135 -14.06 -19.78 -1.14
C GLN A 135 -14.44 -21.03 -0.34
N TYR A 136 -15.44 -20.94 0.55
CA TYR A 136 -15.97 -22.10 1.26
C TYR A 136 -16.53 -23.18 0.32
N GLN A 137 -17.32 -22.76 -0.68
CA GLN A 137 -17.87 -23.68 -1.69
C GLN A 137 -16.79 -24.31 -2.57
N ALA A 138 -15.68 -23.60 -2.80
CA ALA A 138 -14.52 -24.10 -3.54
C ALA A 138 -13.65 -25.07 -2.71
N GLY A 139 -13.89 -25.22 -1.41
CA GLY A 139 -13.09 -26.05 -0.52
C GLY A 139 -11.73 -25.44 -0.16
N ALA A 140 -11.61 -24.11 -0.21
CA ALA A 140 -10.38 -23.37 0.09
C ALA A 140 -10.17 -23.10 1.59
N TYR A 141 -10.92 -23.77 2.48
CA TYR A 141 -10.83 -23.68 3.95
C TYR A 141 -10.89 -25.06 4.60
#